data_AF-A0A377KFN4-F1
#
_entry.id   AF-A0A377KFN4-F1
#
_cell.length_a   1.000
_cell.length_b   1.000
_cell.length_c   1.000
_cell.angle_alpha   90.00
_cell.angle_beta   90.00
_cell.angle_gamma   90.00
#
_symmetry.space_group_name_H-M   'P 1'
#
loop_
_entity.id
_entity.type
_entity.pdbx_description
1 polymer ?
#
loop_
_entity_poly.entity_id
_entity_poly.type
_entity_poly.pdbx_seq_one_letter_code
_entity_poly.pdbx_strand_id
1 'polypeptide(L)'
;MSFFHASQRDALNQSLAEVQGQINVSFEFFPPRTSEMEQTLWNSIDRLSSLKPKFVSVTYGANSGERDRTHSIIKGIKDRTGLEAAPHLTCIDATPAELRIIARDYWNNGIRHIVALRGDLPPGSGKPEMYASDLVTLLKEVADFDISVAAYSGSTSRSEKCPGRFTQPETKSGCRSQPRHYSVLLRCRKLPAFSRSLRLGRH
;
A
#
# COMPACT_ATOMS: atom_id res chain seq x y z
N MET A 1 40.53 -7.27 -11.76
CA MET A 1 39.10 -7.31 -11.37
C MET A 1 38.45 -5.91 -11.20
N SER A 2 38.94 -4.84 -11.84
CA SER A 2 38.41 -3.47 -11.63
C SER A 2 37.43 -2.99 -12.74
N PHE A 3 37.67 -3.37 -13.99
CA PHE A 3 36.92 -2.86 -15.15
C PHE A 3 35.52 -3.46 -15.34
N PHE A 4 35.27 -4.69 -14.85
CA PHE A 4 33.97 -5.35 -14.99
C PHE A 4 32.89 -4.66 -14.15
N HIS A 5 33.23 -4.24 -12.93
CA HIS A 5 32.32 -3.49 -12.06
C HIS A 5 32.04 -2.07 -12.56
N ALA A 6 33.06 -1.41 -13.13
CA ALA A 6 32.89 -0.08 -13.72
C ALA A 6 31.93 -0.14 -14.93
N SER A 7 32.16 -1.07 -15.85
CA SER A 7 31.30 -1.27 -17.03
C SER A 7 29.87 -1.67 -16.64
N GLN A 8 29.69 -2.55 -15.65
CA GLN A 8 28.35 -2.89 -15.14
C GLN A 8 27.64 -1.68 -14.53
N ARG A 9 28.35 -0.85 -13.76
CA ARG A 9 27.78 0.35 -13.15
C ARG A 9 27.33 1.36 -14.21
N ASP A 10 28.14 1.56 -15.25
CA ASP A 10 27.81 2.49 -16.33
C ASP A 10 26.63 1.98 -17.15
N ALA A 11 26.58 0.69 -17.46
CA ALA A 11 25.45 0.07 -18.15
C ALA A 11 24.14 0.16 -17.34
N LEU A 12 24.20 -0.02 -16.01
CA LEU A 12 23.05 0.13 -15.13
C LEU A 12 22.57 1.58 -15.06
N ASN A 13 23.49 2.55 -14.94
CA ASN A 13 23.15 3.97 -14.91
C ASN A 13 22.50 4.42 -16.22
N GLN A 14 23.04 3.95 -17.35
CA GLN A 14 22.49 4.23 -18.67
C GLN A 14 21.08 3.63 -18.80
N SER A 15 20.90 2.37 -18.40
CA SER A 15 19.59 1.73 -18.39
C SER A 15 18.59 2.47 -17.51
N LEU A 16 19.00 2.94 -16.33
CA LEU A 16 18.12 3.71 -15.43
C LEU A 16 17.75 5.08 -16.00
N ALA A 17 18.68 5.74 -16.71
CA ALA A 17 18.41 7.01 -17.38
C ALA A 17 17.42 6.86 -18.53
N GLU A 18 17.46 5.74 -19.25
CA GLU A 18 16.56 5.44 -20.37
C GLU A 18 15.12 5.11 -19.93
N VAL A 19 14.92 4.72 -18.68
CA VAL A 19 13.59 4.41 -18.12
C VAL A 19 12.84 5.70 -17.69
N GLN A 20 13.43 6.89 -17.87
CA GLN A 20 12.79 8.17 -17.55
C GLN A 20 11.39 8.29 -18.18
N GLY A 21 10.38 8.52 -17.34
CA GLY A 21 8.98 8.67 -17.76
C GLY A 21 8.16 7.37 -17.84
N GLN A 22 8.78 6.20 -17.67
CA GLN A 22 8.07 4.90 -17.70
C GLN A 22 7.82 4.31 -16.30
N ILE A 23 8.31 4.96 -15.24
CA ILE A 23 8.18 4.49 -13.87
C ILE A 23 6.95 5.08 -13.21
N ASN A 24 5.99 4.22 -12.89
CA ASN A 24 4.88 4.58 -12.01
C ASN A 24 5.34 4.48 -10.55
N VAL A 25 5.07 5.53 -9.77
CA VAL A 25 5.37 5.57 -8.34
C VAL A 25 4.08 5.72 -7.54
N SER A 26 4.08 5.14 -6.34
CA SER A 26 3.02 5.30 -5.34
C SER A 26 3.66 5.53 -3.98
N PHE A 27 3.01 6.33 -3.14
CA PHE A 27 3.52 6.67 -1.80
C PHE A 27 2.57 6.18 -0.72
N GLU A 28 3.12 5.57 0.34
CA GLU A 28 2.35 5.13 1.52
C GLU A 28 2.61 6.09 2.68
N PHE A 29 1.52 6.56 3.29
CA PHE A 29 1.53 7.45 4.45
C PHE A 29 0.87 6.81 5.66
N PHE A 30 1.26 7.26 6.85
CA PHE A 30 0.68 6.82 8.12
C PHE A 30 -0.12 7.96 8.75
N PRO A 31 -1.24 7.67 9.43
CA PRO A 31 -2.01 8.70 10.11
C PRO A 31 -1.16 9.35 11.22
N PRO A 32 -1.10 10.69 11.30
CA PRO A 32 -0.29 11.38 12.29
C PRO A 32 -0.90 11.22 13.68
N ARG A 33 -0.02 11.09 14.68
CA ARG A 33 -0.42 10.98 16.08
C ARG A 33 -0.34 12.30 16.84
N THR A 34 0.45 13.24 16.33
CA THR A 34 0.66 14.58 16.90
C THR A 34 0.47 15.66 15.83
N SER A 35 0.26 16.90 16.26
CA SER A 35 0.11 18.07 15.37
C SER A 35 1.37 18.34 14.53
N GLU A 36 2.56 18.09 15.07
CA GLU A 36 3.82 18.29 14.32
C GLU A 36 3.97 17.25 13.20
N MET A 37 3.55 16.01 13.47
CA MET A 37 3.51 14.96 12.45
C MET A 37 2.49 15.27 11.35
N GLU A 38 1.35 15.87 11.72
CA GLU A 38 0.34 16.29 10.75
C GLU A 38 0.88 17.36 9.80
N GLN A 39 1.55 18.39 10.33
CA GLN A 39 2.19 19.40 9.48
C GLN A 39 3.24 18.77 8.55
N THR A 40 4.04 17.83 9.07
CA THR A 40 5.03 17.10 8.28
C THR A 40 4.39 16.26 7.18
N LEU A 41 3.26 15.60 7.48
CA LEU A 41 2.50 14.81 6.51
C LEU A 41 2.01 15.69 5.35
N TRP A 42 1.37 16.82 5.66
CA TRP A 42 0.86 17.73 4.62
C TRP A 42 1.97 18.32 3.76
N ASN A 43 3.08 18.76 4.37
CA ASN A 43 4.25 19.22 3.63
C ASN A 43 4.83 18.14 2.71
N SER A 44 4.81 16.87 3.16
CA SER A 44 5.29 15.74 2.36
C SER A 44 4.35 15.43 1.20
N ILE A 45 3.03 15.46 1.43
CA ILE A 45 2.01 15.26 0.40
C ILE A 45 2.15 16.32 -0.69
N ASP A 46 2.25 17.60 -0.32
CA ASP A 46 2.39 18.69 -1.29
C ASP A 46 3.63 18.49 -2.16
N ARG A 47 4.77 18.19 -1.54
CA ARG A 47 6.02 17.96 -2.27
C ARG A 47 5.93 16.75 -3.21
N LEU A 48 5.39 15.63 -2.74
CA LEU A 48 5.31 14.40 -3.51
C LEU A 48 4.21 14.42 -4.58
N SER A 49 3.19 15.26 -4.42
CA SER A 49 2.13 15.44 -5.41
C SER A 49 2.66 15.95 -6.76
N SER A 50 3.74 16.75 -6.73
CA SER A 50 4.40 17.27 -7.94
C SER A 50 4.97 16.17 -8.83
N LEU A 51 5.26 14.99 -8.28
CA LEU A 51 5.77 13.83 -9.01
C LEU A 51 4.68 13.04 -9.73
N LYS A 52 3.40 13.46 -9.61
CA LYS A 52 2.23 12.80 -10.20
C LYS A 52 2.21 11.28 -9.95
N PRO A 53 2.22 10.86 -8.67
CA PRO A 53 2.12 9.44 -8.35
C PRO A 53 0.82 8.85 -8.91
N LYS A 54 0.84 7.57 -9.26
CA LYS A 54 -0.34 6.87 -9.77
C LYS A 54 -1.45 6.86 -8.72
N PHE A 55 -1.09 6.58 -7.48
CA PHE A 55 -1.96 6.67 -6.32
C PHE A 55 -1.12 6.90 -5.07
N VAL A 56 -1.77 7.35 -4.00
CA VAL A 56 -1.19 7.38 -2.66
C VAL A 56 -2.02 6.49 -1.75
N SER A 57 -1.39 5.80 -0.81
CA SER A 57 -2.10 4.99 0.17
C SER A 57 -1.93 5.54 1.58
N VAL A 58 -2.94 5.36 2.42
CA VAL A 58 -2.88 5.73 3.84
C VAL A 58 -3.16 4.50 4.66
N THR A 59 -2.26 4.19 5.60
CA THR A 59 -2.39 3.02 6.44
C THR A 59 -3.58 3.11 7.39
N TYR A 60 -4.08 1.95 7.76
CA TYR A 60 -5.15 1.78 8.72
C TYR A 60 -4.57 1.29 10.04
N GLY A 61 -4.89 2.01 11.11
CA GLY A 61 -4.58 1.56 12.45
C GLY A 61 -5.70 0.67 12.97
N ALA A 62 -5.35 -0.47 13.56
CA ALA A 62 -6.29 -1.44 14.14
C ALA A 62 -7.15 -0.85 15.27
N ASN A 63 -6.74 0.28 15.86
CA ASN A 63 -7.48 0.95 16.92
C ASN A 63 -8.55 1.88 16.34
N SER A 64 -9.76 1.84 16.90
CA SER A 64 -10.94 2.60 16.44
C SER A 64 -10.70 4.10 16.21
N GLY A 65 -9.87 4.75 17.04
CA GLY A 65 -9.52 6.16 16.86
C GLY A 65 -8.59 6.48 15.69
N GLU A 66 -7.92 5.48 15.11
CA GLU A 66 -7.05 5.64 13.94
C GLU A 66 -7.86 5.51 12.61
N ARG A 67 -9.03 4.84 12.62
CA ARG A 67 -9.92 4.70 11.46
C ARG A 67 -10.46 6.04 10.94
N ASP A 68 -11.02 6.85 11.83
CA ASP A 68 -11.61 8.14 11.46
C ASP A 68 -10.54 9.12 10.95
N ARG A 69 -9.31 8.98 11.47
CA ARG A 69 -8.15 9.73 10.99
C ARG A 69 -7.77 9.31 9.57
N THR A 70 -7.67 8.02 9.29
CA THR A 70 -7.40 7.52 7.94
C THR A 70 -8.44 8.05 6.94
N HIS A 71 -9.73 8.00 7.28
CA HIS A 71 -10.79 8.55 6.42
C HIS A 71 -10.63 10.06 6.18
N SER A 72 -10.38 10.83 7.24
CA SER A 72 -10.21 12.29 7.15
C SER A 72 -9.00 12.69 6.30
N ILE A 73 -7.89 11.97 6.42
CA ILE A 73 -6.66 12.21 5.62
C ILE A 73 -6.91 11.87 4.16
N ILE A 74 -7.54 10.73 3.86
CA ILE A 74 -7.85 10.34 2.47
C ILE A 74 -8.72 11.41 1.80
N LYS A 75 -9.75 11.88 2.50
CA LYS A 75 -10.60 12.96 2.00
C LYS A 75 -9.80 14.24 1.78
N GLY A 76 -8.98 14.66 2.76
CA GLY A 76 -8.16 15.86 2.63
C GLY A 76 -7.12 15.78 1.50
N ILE A 77 -6.52 14.61 1.27
CA ILE A 77 -5.62 14.38 0.13
C ILE A 77 -6.37 14.56 -1.18
N LYS A 78 -7.54 13.93 -1.32
CA LYS A 78 -8.38 14.01 -2.52
C LYS A 78 -8.82 15.45 -2.79
N ASP A 79 -9.28 16.16 -1.77
CA ASP A 79 -9.77 17.54 -1.89
C ASP A 79 -8.63 18.53 -2.19
N ARG A 80 -7.43 18.32 -1.63
CA ARG A 80 -6.27 19.21 -1.78
C ARG A 80 -5.49 18.98 -3.07
N THR A 81 -5.29 17.72 -3.46
CA THR A 81 -4.37 17.34 -4.55
C THR A 81 -5.08 16.78 -5.78
N GLY A 82 -6.32 16.33 -5.65
CA GLY A 82 -7.04 15.60 -6.70
C GLY A 82 -6.46 14.22 -7.02
N LEU A 83 -5.45 13.76 -6.28
CA LEU A 83 -4.82 12.45 -6.48
C LEU A 83 -5.74 11.32 -6.00
N GLU A 84 -5.56 10.16 -6.63
CA GLU A 84 -6.20 8.93 -6.18
C GLU A 84 -5.61 8.49 -4.85
N ALA A 85 -6.46 8.39 -3.83
CA ALA A 85 -6.09 8.07 -2.47
C ALA A 85 -6.75 6.74 -2.05
N ALA A 86 -5.93 5.75 -1.72
CA ALA A 86 -6.35 4.40 -1.38
C ALA A 86 -6.21 4.13 0.13
N PRO A 87 -7.30 4.01 0.89
CA PRO A 87 -7.22 3.60 2.28
C PRO A 87 -6.78 2.14 2.38
N HIS A 88 -5.97 1.84 3.39
CA HIS A 88 -5.83 0.46 3.84
C HIS A 88 -7.09 0.06 4.60
N LEU A 89 -7.48 -1.19 4.50
CA LEU A 89 -8.60 -1.76 5.25
C LEU A 89 -8.20 -3.13 5.77
N THR A 90 -8.39 -3.35 7.08
CA THR A 90 -8.12 -4.63 7.75
C THR A 90 -9.42 -5.34 8.10
N CYS A 91 -9.40 -6.67 8.15
CA CYS A 91 -10.57 -7.48 8.50
C CYS A 91 -10.57 -8.02 9.94
N ILE A 92 -9.45 -7.93 10.67
CA ILE A 92 -9.36 -8.47 12.06
C ILE A 92 -10.20 -7.66 13.05
N ASP A 93 -10.35 -6.35 12.84
CA ASP A 93 -10.94 -5.44 13.82
C ASP A 93 -12.38 -5.01 13.48
N ALA A 94 -13.01 -5.64 12.49
CA ALA A 94 -14.33 -5.28 12.01
C ALA A 94 -15.12 -6.50 11.53
N THR A 95 -16.42 -6.51 11.83
CA THR A 95 -17.33 -7.54 11.35
C THR A 95 -17.58 -7.42 9.83
N PRO A 96 -18.00 -8.49 9.15
CA PRO A 96 -18.35 -8.43 7.72
C PRO A 96 -19.43 -7.37 7.42
N ALA A 97 -20.38 -7.16 8.33
CA ALA A 97 -21.42 -6.15 8.18
C ALA A 97 -20.85 -4.72 8.21
N GLU A 98 -19.96 -4.44 9.17
CA GLU A 98 -19.27 -3.15 9.26
C GLU A 98 -18.37 -2.90 8.06
N LEU A 99 -17.64 -3.91 7.59
CA LEU A 99 -16.80 -3.82 6.39
C LEU A 99 -17.62 -3.45 5.14
N ARG A 100 -18.83 -4.01 5.00
CA ARG A 100 -19.74 -3.64 3.88
C ARG A 100 -20.22 -2.20 3.98
N ILE A 101 -20.51 -1.71 5.19
CA ILE A 101 -20.90 -0.32 5.42
C ILE A 101 -19.74 0.62 5.09
N ILE A 102 -18.54 0.31 5.58
CA ILE A 102 -17.31 1.07 5.29
C ILE A 102 -17.03 1.13 3.80
N ALA A 103 -17.07 -0.03 3.13
CA ALA A 103 -16.84 -0.10 1.70
C ALA A 103 -17.86 0.74 0.93
N ARG A 104 -19.14 0.66 1.28
CA ARG A 104 -20.19 1.46 0.63
C ARG A 104 -19.98 2.96 0.85
N ASP A 105 -19.58 3.35 2.06
CA ASP A 105 -19.26 4.75 2.36
C ASP A 105 -18.06 5.24 1.54
N TYR A 106 -16.98 4.47 1.45
CA TYR A 106 -15.86 4.78 0.57
C TYR A 106 -16.29 4.92 -0.89
N TRP A 107 -17.13 4.01 -1.40
CA TRP A 107 -17.66 4.09 -2.75
C TRP A 107 -18.49 5.37 -2.97
N ASN A 108 -19.33 5.74 -2.01
CA ASN A 108 -20.16 6.95 -2.11
C ASN A 108 -19.33 8.23 -2.04
N ASN A 109 -18.23 8.23 -1.28
CA ASN A 109 -17.24 9.31 -1.23
C ASN A 109 -16.28 9.32 -2.45
N GLY A 110 -16.52 8.44 -3.42
CA GLY A 110 -15.76 8.36 -4.67
C GLY A 110 -14.33 7.84 -4.47
N ILE A 111 -14.09 7.04 -3.44
CA ILE A 111 -12.87 6.25 -3.28
C ILE A 111 -13.11 4.93 -4.00
N ARG A 112 -12.27 4.66 -5.02
CA ARG A 112 -12.42 3.49 -5.91
C ARG A 112 -11.32 2.45 -5.71
N HIS A 113 -10.22 2.81 -5.06
CA HIS A 113 -9.09 1.92 -4.80
C HIS A 113 -8.92 1.66 -3.31
N ILE A 114 -8.84 0.40 -2.90
CA ILE A 114 -8.64 -0.03 -1.52
C ILE A 114 -7.44 -0.99 -1.43
N VAL A 115 -6.62 -0.83 -0.38
CA VAL A 115 -5.59 -1.82 -0.03
C VAL A 115 -6.16 -2.78 1.00
N ALA A 116 -6.56 -3.97 0.55
CA ALA A 116 -7.17 -5.00 1.38
C ALA A 116 -6.09 -5.82 2.10
N LEU A 117 -6.12 -5.78 3.43
CA LEU A 117 -5.18 -6.47 4.29
C LEU A 117 -5.94 -7.31 5.30
N ARG A 118 -5.30 -8.38 5.80
CA ARG A 118 -5.86 -9.10 6.96
C ARG A 118 -5.76 -8.23 8.22
N GLY A 119 -4.58 -7.68 8.45
CA GLY A 119 -4.18 -7.04 9.70
C GLY A 119 -3.25 -7.93 10.53
N ASP A 120 -2.75 -7.36 11.61
CA ASP A 120 -1.89 -8.04 12.58
C ASP A 120 -2.74 -8.58 13.73
N LEU A 121 -2.58 -9.88 14.01
CA LEU A 121 -3.29 -10.54 15.11
C LEU A 121 -2.69 -10.10 16.45
N PRO A 122 -3.53 -9.72 17.44
CA PRO A 122 -3.04 -9.41 18.77
C PRO A 122 -2.33 -10.62 19.40
N PRO A 123 -1.34 -10.40 20.30
CA PRO A 123 -0.63 -11.49 20.94
C PRO A 123 -1.60 -12.36 21.76
N GLY A 124 -1.60 -13.67 21.50
CA GLY A 124 -2.47 -14.62 22.20
C GLY A 124 -3.84 -14.88 21.54
N SER A 125 -4.19 -14.20 20.45
CA SER A 125 -5.39 -14.54 19.69
C SER A 125 -5.24 -15.86 18.93
N GLY A 126 -6.33 -16.62 18.83
CA GLY A 126 -6.41 -17.88 18.10
C GLY A 126 -6.34 -17.73 16.58
N LYS A 127 -6.90 -18.72 15.86
CA LYS A 127 -6.97 -18.67 14.40
C LYS A 127 -7.78 -17.44 13.95
N PRO A 128 -7.35 -16.73 12.90
CA PRO A 128 -8.11 -15.60 12.37
C PRO A 128 -9.44 -16.09 11.82
N GLU A 129 -10.53 -15.38 12.11
CA GLU A 129 -11.86 -15.68 11.56
C GLU A 129 -11.96 -15.31 10.08
N MET A 130 -11.19 -14.31 9.64
CA MET A 130 -11.19 -13.81 8.27
C MET A 130 -9.77 -13.61 7.74
N TYR A 131 -9.57 -13.93 6.46
CA TYR A 131 -8.34 -13.67 5.72
C TYR A 131 -8.51 -12.51 4.73
N ALA A 132 -7.39 -12.02 4.18
CA ALA A 132 -7.42 -10.96 3.18
C ALA A 132 -8.23 -11.36 1.92
N SER A 133 -8.26 -12.65 1.57
CA SER A 133 -9.06 -13.17 0.44
C SER A 133 -10.56 -12.98 0.64
N ASP A 134 -11.04 -13.13 1.87
CA ASP A 134 -12.45 -12.99 2.20
C ASP A 134 -12.85 -11.52 2.14
N LEU A 135 -11.97 -10.62 2.60
CA LEU A 135 -12.14 -9.19 2.47
C LEU A 135 -12.19 -8.76 0.99
N VAL A 136 -11.33 -9.30 0.12
CA VAL A 136 -11.36 -9.02 -1.32
C VAL A 136 -12.72 -9.42 -1.92
N THR A 137 -13.22 -10.60 -1.58
CA THR A 137 -14.52 -11.09 -2.05
C THR A 137 -15.65 -10.15 -1.59
N LEU A 138 -15.66 -9.79 -0.31
CA LEU A 138 -16.64 -8.89 0.27
C LEU A 138 -16.62 -7.51 -0.41
N LEU A 139 -15.44 -6.94 -0.65
CA LEU A 139 -15.32 -5.65 -1.33
C LEU A 139 -15.86 -5.70 -2.76
N LYS A 140 -15.56 -6.78 -3.50
CA LYS A 140 -16.06 -6.97 -4.87
C LYS A 140 -17.57 -7.20 -4.96
N GLU A 141 -18.19 -7.74 -3.91
CA GLU A 141 -19.66 -7.83 -3.83
C GLU A 141 -20.33 -6.48 -3.60
N VAL A 142 -19.64 -5.54 -2.93
CA VAL A 142 -20.19 -4.21 -2.65
C VAL A 142 -20.13 -3.32 -3.90
N ALA A 143 -18.97 -3.28 -4.56
CA ALA A 143 -18.78 -2.50 -5.78
C ALA A 143 -17.51 -2.94 -6.55
N ASP A 144 -17.32 -2.41 -7.75
CA ASP A 144 -16.15 -2.72 -8.56
C ASP A 144 -14.92 -1.87 -8.16
N PHE A 145 -14.36 -2.15 -6.98
CA PHE A 145 -13.15 -1.50 -6.49
C PHE A 145 -11.91 -1.99 -7.23
N ASP A 146 -10.93 -1.10 -7.42
CA ASP A 146 -9.54 -1.52 -7.57
C ASP A 146 -9.03 -2.00 -6.22
N ILE A 147 -8.40 -3.17 -6.18
CA ILE A 147 -7.97 -3.79 -4.93
C ILE A 147 -6.49 -4.15 -5.01
N SER A 148 -5.72 -3.58 -4.10
CA SER A 148 -4.34 -4.00 -3.84
C SER A 148 -4.30 -4.96 -2.65
N VAL A 149 -3.45 -5.98 -2.74
CA VAL A 149 -3.20 -6.92 -1.63
C VAL A 149 -1.71 -6.98 -1.33
N ALA A 150 -1.37 -7.31 -0.08
CA ALA A 150 0.02 -7.50 0.33
C ALA A 150 0.57 -8.82 -0.22
N ALA A 151 1.80 -8.78 -0.73
CA ALA A 151 2.59 -9.98 -1.03
C ALA A 151 3.88 -10.02 -0.22
N TYR A 152 4.31 -11.22 0.11
CA TYR A 152 5.55 -11.48 0.85
C TYR A 152 6.43 -12.41 0.00
N SER A 153 7.64 -11.96 -0.32
CA SER A 153 8.61 -12.72 -1.13
C SER A 153 9.57 -13.58 -0.30
N GLY A 154 9.47 -13.55 1.04
CA GLY A 154 10.29 -14.35 1.95
C GLY A 154 9.46 -15.37 2.73
N SER A 155 10.08 -16.50 3.10
CA SER A 155 9.50 -17.52 3.97
C SER A 155 9.30 -16.95 5.39
N THR A 156 8.15 -16.36 5.67
CA THR A 156 7.78 -16.06 7.05
C THR A 156 7.49 -17.36 7.80
N SER A 157 8.05 -17.51 9.00
CA SER A 157 7.86 -18.62 9.96
C SER A 157 6.42 -18.81 10.47
N ARG A 158 5.47 -18.00 9.97
CA ARG A 158 4.03 -18.09 10.24
C ARG A 158 3.21 -18.53 9.02
N SER A 159 3.88 -19.05 7.99
CA SER A 159 3.24 -19.65 6.82
C SER A 159 2.72 -21.05 7.13
N GLU A 160 1.77 -21.16 8.06
CA GLU A 160 0.79 -22.25 7.93
C GLU A 160 -0.01 -21.94 6.66
N LYS A 161 0.36 -22.66 5.59
CA LYS A 161 -0.31 -22.78 4.29
C LYS A 161 -1.63 -22.01 4.22
N CYS A 162 -1.60 -20.80 3.65
CA CYS A 162 -2.80 -20.29 2.99
C CYS A 162 -3.20 -21.34 1.93
N PRO A 163 -4.40 -21.93 1.97
CA PRO A 163 -4.88 -22.79 0.90
C PRO A 163 -5.22 -21.87 -0.28
N GLY A 164 -4.20 -21.55 -1.05
CA GLY A 164 -4.25 -20.53 -2.08
C GLY A 164 -2.83 -20.26 -2.58
N ARG A 165 -2.35 -21.19 -3.41
CA ARG A 165 -1.10 -21.10 -4.16
C ARG A 165 -1.13 -19.81 -4.99
N PHE A 166 -0.56 -18.72 -4.48
CA PHE A 166 -0.23 -17.53 -5.27
C PHE A 166 1.28 -17.52 -5.57
N THR A 167 1.73 -18.61 -6.19
CA THR A 167 3.04 -18.71 -6.83
C THR A 167 2.79 -18.96 -8.30
N GLN A 168 2.79 -17.88 -9.09
CA GLN A 168 2.72 -17.86 -10.56
C GLN A 168 1.44 -18.43 -11.20
N PRO A 169 1.08 -18.02 -12.44
CA PRO A 169 -0.26 -18.24 -12.98
C PRO A 169 -0.40 -19.69 -13.47
N GLU A 170 -1.02 -20.55 -12.67
CA GLU A 170 -1.55 -21.80 -13.19
C GLU A 170 -2.79 -21.48 -14.02
N THR A 171 -2.57 -21.40 -15.33
CA THR A 171 -3.62 -21.57 -16.33
C THR A 171 -4.19 -22.98 -16.18
N LYS A 172 -5.38 -23.12 -15.61
CA LYS A 172 -6.30 -24.20 -15.96
C LYS A 172 -7.76 -23.87 -15.63
N SER A 173 -8.53 -23.89 -16.72
CA SER A 173 -9.98 -24.07 -16.88
C SER A 173 -10.94 -23.07 -16.21
N GLY A 174 -11.51 -22.18 -17.02
CA GLY A 174 -12.96 -21.94 -16.94
C GLY A 174 -13.48 -20.50 -16.96
N CYS A 175 -12.65 -19.47 -16.89
CA CYS A 175 -13.15 -18.08 -16.87
C CYS A 175 -12.66 -17.27 -18.08
N ARG A 176 -13.61 -16.86 -18.93
CA ARG A 176 -13.42 -15.94 -20.06
C ARG A 176 -12.77 -14.63 -19.61
N SER A 177 -11.56 -14.40 -20.13
CA SER A 177 -11.06 -13.15 -20.72
C SER A 177 -11.58 -11.82 -20.14
N GLN A 178 -10.97 -11.33 -19.06
CA GLN A 178 -10.62 -9.90 -18.88
C GLN A 178 -9.39 -9.79 -17.96
N PRO A 179 -8.37 -8.98 -18.29
CA PRO A 179 -7.24 -8.74 -17.39
C PRO A 179 -7.70 -7.85 -16.24
N ARG A 180 -8.14 -8.45 -15.12
CA ARG A 180 -8.42 -7.69 -13.90
C ARG A 180 -7.08 -7.38 -13.21
N HIS A 181 -6.69 -6.10 -13.23
CA HIS A 181 -5.41 -5.65 -12.68
C HIS A 181 -5.40 -5.76 -11.15
N TYR A 182 -4.82 -6.83 -10.63
CA TYR A 182 -4.44 -6.91 -9.22
C TYR A 182 -3.09 -6.20 -9.05
N SER A 183 -3.08 -5.11 -8.28
CA SER A 183 -1.84 -4.40 -7.95
C SER A 183 -1.24 -5.03 -6.69
N VAL A 184 -0.09 -5.69 -6.82
CA VAL A 184 0.59 -6.29 -5.67
C VAL A 184 1.41 -5.20 -4.96
N LEU A 185 1.07 -4.91 -3.71
CA LEU A 185 1.83 -3.95 -2.91
C LEU A 185 2.97 -4.70 -2.22
N LEU A 186 4.17 -4.63 -2.82
CA LEU A 186 5.39 -5.11 -2.21
C LEU A 186 5.78 -4.16 -1.07
N ARG A 187 5.55 -4.56 0.19
CA ARG A 187 6.11 -3.85 1.34
C ARG A 187 7.63 -3.95 1.30
N CYS A 188 8.29 -2.88 0.87
CA CYS A 188 9.72 -2.72 1.08
C CYS A 188 9.95 -2.53 2.59
N ARG A 189 10.49 -3.55 3.28
CA ARG A 189 10.84 -3.44 4.70
C ARG A 189 11.88 -2.32 4.86
N LYS A 190 11.49 -1.26 5.57
CA LYS A 190 12.32 -0.33 6.37
C LYS A 190 13.75 -0.12 5.84
N LEU A 191 13.94 0.94 5.04
CA LEU A 191 15.28 1.50 4.83
C LEU A 191 15.81 2.03 6.19
N PRO A 192 16.99 1.60 6.67
CA PRO A 192 17.59 2.20 7.84
C PRO A 192 17.95 3.66 7.57
N ALA A 193 17.65 4.52 8.53
CA ALA A 193 17.91 5.96 8.49
C ALA A 193 19.37 6.25 8.15
N PHE A 194 19.60 6.90 7.00
CA PHE A 194 20.90 7.43 6.64
C PHE A 194 21.10 8.76 7.37
N SER A 195 21.61 8.69 8.60
CA SER A 195 22.17 9.86 9.29
C SER A 195 23.46 10.27 8.59
N ARG A 196 23.41 11.33 7.78
CA ARG A 196 24.61 12.05 7.34
C ARG A 196 24.70 13.35 8.12
N SER A 197 25.58 13.35 9.11
CA SER A 197 26.11 14.54 9.78
C SER A 197 26.81 15.41 8.73
N LEU A 198 26.22 16.57 8.41
CA LEU A 198 26.93 17.68 7.77
C LEU A 198 27.92 18.27 8.80
N ARG A 199 29.22 18.05 8.59
CA ARG A 199 30.25 18.95 9.13
C ARG A 199 30.50 20.03 8.09
N LEU A 200 30.13 21.25 8.47
CA LEU A 200 30.57 22.50 7.85
C LEU A 200 32.10 22.56 7.84
N GLY A 201 32.69 22.72 6.66
CA GLY A 201 34.05 23.23 6.51
C GLY A 201 34.01 24.76 6.57
N ARG A 202 34.67 25.34 7.58
CA ARG A 202 35.07 26.74 7.63
C ARG A 202 36.60 26.78 7.62
N HIS A 203 37.12 27.57 6.68
CA HIS A 203 38.47 28.14 6.54
C HIS A 203 39.66 27.18 6.37
#